data_AF-A0A9W9EDY1-F1
#
_entry.id   AF-A0A9W9EDY1-F1
#
_cell.length_a   1.000
_cell.length_b   1.000
_cell.length_c   1.000
_cell.angle_alpha   90.00
_cell.angle_beta   90.00
_cell.angle_gamma   90.00
#
_symmetry.space_group_name_H-M   'P 1'
#
loop_
_entity.id
_entity.type
_entity.pdbx_description
1 polymer ?
#
loop_
_entity_poly.entity_id
_entity_poly.type
_entity_poly.pdbx_seq_one_letter_code
_entity_poly.pdbx_strand_id
1 'polypeptide(L)'
;MQPLRFSSSTTLAFPHPEIISNLCGFQKVFLPEVARLIQNHSKLHMVWRYCSAIQLAQELGSAKAEAAVIYDVPKVLSWSRGCAPKLVQDESLAGSFIRFTIDHRGIKSIDRFSDVPASTVGEMPASSCVFAVEPIEKLSNDKLEFELGLCRLQVPRKRQIIIWSDPNPLHLMHLLPSKDLDEYHRFATVSLNPEYCSGISLFIASHLVHEILAHSKRHSTHLERFDYLRSIFDHEIVWIYIPLTAQDQITAIDIRKYVTEEEAPHHFTIWTETGKFIFGCPQTLEYQRAGPGTFSWGPAVGTLHEMGDTRRPLTLIHHVPSSGSMEFIGTDADKQTETTEPNIQRQDWPLHRAFFSFASLEGVLNVHVFSDKLRNLCKGILFEYENGSKRTVGQCRLGWDRVQSWRKPLSLFYDSASYQITDPAGVLDPVKHKGVRVAFDSESDHVSKDDTLEKNFYSMRGCINFWFLNNDAEIEIVGF
;
A
#
# COMPACT_ATOMS: atom_id res chain seq x y z
N MET A 1 -0.54 -46.82 -4.88
CA MET A 1 -1.50 -45.90 -5.52
C MET A 1 -0.81 -44.55 -5.65
N GLN A 2 -0.89 -43.89 -6.81
CA GLN A 2 -0.32 -42.55 -6.96
C GLN A 2 -1.17 -41.55 -6.18
N PRO A 3 -0.59 -40.70 -5.33
CA PRO A 3 -1.33 -39.64 -4.66
C PRO A 3 -1.96 -38.70 -5.69
N LEU A 4 -3.18 -38.23 -5.41
CA LEU A 4 -3.83 -37.16 -6.18
C LEU A 4 -2.88 -35.97 -6.27
N ARG A 5 -2.39 -35.68 -7.48
CA ARG A 5 -1.48 -34.56 -7.74
C ARG A 5 -2.31 -33.29 -7.84
N PHE A 6 -2.48 -32.60 -6.73
CA PHE A 6 -2.92 -31.21 -6.75
C PHE A 6 -1.78 -30.34 -7.28
N SER A 7 -2.06 -29.51 -8.30
CA SER A 7 -1.06 -28.60 -8.86
C SER A 7 -0.62 -27.59 -7.80
N SER A 8 0.69 -27.46 -7.59
CA SER A 8 1.34 -26.47 -6.71
C SER A 8 1.36 -25.05 -7.30
N SER A 9 0.68 -24.81 -8.42
CA SER A 9 0.72 -23.55 -9.14
C SER A 9 -0.03 -22.45 -8.40
N THR A 10 0.70 -21.39 -8.07
CA THR A 10 0.19 -20.06 -7.76
C THR A 10 -0.54 -19.53 -8.99
N THR A 11 -1.81 -19.16 -8.83
CA THR A 11 -2.81 -19.01 -9.90
C THR A 11 -3.10 -20.33 -10.63
N LEU A 12 -4.40 -20.65 -10.82
CA LEU A 12 -4.88 -21.74 -11.68
C LEU A 12 -4.02 -21.81 -12.93
N ALA A 13 -3.15 -22.82 -13.04
CA ALA A 13 -2.31 -23.00 -14.23
C ALA A 13 -3.17 -23.09 -15.50
N PHE A 14 -4.43 -23.48 -15.34
CA PHE A 14 -5.47 -23.44 -16.35
C PHE A 14 -6.80 -23.02 -15.71
N PRO A 15 -7.41 -21.89 -16.11
CA PRO A 15 -8.70 -21.49 -15.59
C PRO A 15 -9.77 -22.47 -16.07
N HIS A 16 -10.59 -23.01 -15.16
CA HIS A 16 -11.68 -23.91 -15.54
C HIS A 16 -12.78 -23.11 -16.26
N PRO A 17 -12.96 -23.26 -17.59
CA PRO A 17 -13.78 -22.33 -18.36
C PRO A 17 -15.24 -22.31 -17.89
N GLU A 18 -15.74 -23.45 -17.45
CA GLU A 18 -17.09 -23.59 -16.90
C GLU A 18 -17.29 -22.76 -15.62
N ILE A 19 -16.35 -22.80 -14.68
CA ILE A 19 -16.45 -22.08 -13.40
C ILE A 19 -16.47 -20.58 -13.66
N ILE A 20 -15.55 -20.06 -14.46
CA ILE A 20 -15.48 -18.63 -14.75
C ILE A 20 -16.70 -18.16 -15.57
N SER A 21 -17.19 -18.96 -16.51
CA SER A 21 -18.38 -18.62 -17.31
C SER A 21 -19.61 -18.48 -16.42
N ASN A 22 -19.82 -19.46 -15.54
CA ASN A 22 -20.95 -19.48 -14.62
C ASN A 22 -20.85 -18.31 -13.61
N LEU A 23 -19.66 -18.04 -13.07
CA LEU A 23 -19.45 -16.92 -12.15
C LEU A 23 -19.71 -15.56 -12.78
N CYS A 24 -19.37 -15.41 -14.06
CA CYS A 24 -19.64 -14.18 -14.80
C CYS A 24 -21.07 -14.12 -15.37
N GLY A 25 -21.93 -15.10 -15.07
CA GLY A 25 -23.33 -15.13 -15.49
C GLY A 25 -23.57 -15.51 -16.95
N PHE A 26 -22.58 -16.10 -17.63
CA PHE A 26 -22.72 -16.53 -19.01
C PHE A 26 -23.43 -17.88 -19.10
N GLN A 27 -24.43 -17.98 -19.97
CA GLN A 27 -25.15 -19.23 -20.25
C GLN A 27 -24.33 -20.23 -21.08
N LYS A 28 -23.31 -19.75 -21.79
CA LYS A 28 -22.40 -20.58 -22.61
C LYS A 28 -21.04 -20.64 -21.94
N VAL A 29 -20.47 -21.84 -21.89
CA VAL A 29 -19.12 -22.05 -21.41
C VAL A 29 -18.12 -21.42 -22.39
N PHE A 30 -17.19 -20.63 -21.86
CA PHE A 30 -16.08 -20.07 -22.60
C PHE A 30 -15.20 -21.17 -23.18
N LEU A 31 -14.63 -20.92 -24.35
CA LEU A 31 -13.52 -21.75 -24.83
C LEU A 31 -12.30 -21.58 -23.91
N PRO A 32 -11.47 -22.62 -23.73
CA PRO A 32 -10.26 -22.55 -22.90
C PRO A 32 -9.35 -21.37 -23.25
N GLU A 33 -9.22 -21.05 -24.53
CA GLU A 33 -8.42 -19.92 -25.03
C GLU A 33 -8.97 -18.58 -24.56
N VAL A 34 -10.30 -18.44 -24.52
CA VAL A 34 -10.98 -17.24 -24.04
C VAL A 34 -10.79 -17.10 -22.53
N ALA A 35 -11.00 -18.17 -21.77
CA ALA A 35 -10.77 -18.16 -20.32
C ALA A 35 -9.32 -17.80 -19.99
N ARG A 36 -8.34 -18.33 -20.74
CA ARG A 36 -6.92 -17.98 -20.60
C ARG A 36 -6.64 -16.53 -20.98
N LEU A 37 -7.28 -16.00 -22.02
CA LEU A 37 -7.13 -14.61 -22.43
C LEU A 37 -7.66 -13.67 -21.34
N ILE A 38 -8.86 -13.93 -20.80
CA ILE A 38 -9.42 -13.16 -19.67
C ILE A 38 -8.48 -13.24 -18.47
N GLN A 39 -7.95 -14.43 -18.14
CA GLN A 39 -7.01 -14.61 -17.04
C GLN A 39 -5.70 -13.84 -17.25
N ASN A 40 -5.17 -13.82 -18.46
CA ASN A 40 -3.95 -13.06 -18.76
C ASN A 40 -4.18 -11.54 -18.58
N HIS A 41 -5.36 -11.04 -18.94
CA HIS A 41 -5.73 -9.64 -18.77
C HIS A 41 -6.11 -9.27 -17.33
N SER A 42 -6.61 -10.22 -16.53
CA SER A 42 -7.11 -9.97 -15.17
C SER A 42 -6.44 -10.86 -14.13
N LYS A 43 -5.16 -11.23 -14.32
CA LYS A 43 -4.47 -12.28 -13.55
C LYS A 43 -4.57 -12.14 -12.03
N LEU A 44 -4.64 -10.90 -11.54
CA LEU A 44 -4.65 -10.56 -10.12
C LEU A 44 -6.06 -10.32 -9.56
N HIS A 45 -7.08 -10.36 -10.42
CA HIS A 45 -8.46 -10.12 -10.05
C HIS A 45 -8.96 -11.21 -9.08
N MET A 46 -9.72 -10.80 -8.07
CA MET A 46 -10.22 -11.68 -7.00
C MET A 46 -11.06 -12.84 -7.52
N VAL A 47 -11.70 -12.69 -8.69
CA VAL A 47 -12.49 -13.75 -9.34
C VAL A 47 -11.70 -15.04 -9.51
N TRP A 48 -10.39 -14.98 -9.78
CA TRP A 48 -9.56 -16.17 -9.97
C TRP A 48 -9.29 -16.90 -8.67
N ARG A 49 -9.19 -16.15 -7.55
CA ARG A 49 -9.13 -16.73 -6.20
C ARG A 49 -10.44 -17.45 -5.90
N TYR A 50 -11.57 -16.84 -6.25
CA TYR A 50 -12.90 -17.44 -6.07
C TYR A 50 -13.11 -18.69 -6.94
N CYS A 51 -12.72 -18.64 -8.22
CA CYS A 51 -12.76 -19.79 -9.12
C CYS A 51 -11.99 -20.98 -8.53
N SER A 52 -10.79 -20.72 -8.02
CA SER A 52 -9.99 -21.80 -7.46
C SER A 52 -10.53 -22.33 -6.12
N ALA A 53 -11.19 -21.50 -5.32
CA ALA A 53 -11.86 -21.95 -4.11
C ALA A 53 -13.07 -22.86 -4.44
N ILE A 54 -13.88 -22.47 -5.44
CA ILE A 54 -14.98 -23.30 -5.94
C ILE A 54 -14.47 -24.62 -6.50
N GLN A 55 -13.43 -24.57 -7.32
CA GLN A 55 -12.84 -25.77 -7.89
C GLN A 55 -12.36 -26.72 -6.77
N LEU A 56 -11.66 -26.18 -5.76
CA LEU A 56 -11.24 -26.98 -4.61
C LEU A 56 -12.44 -27.61 -3.89
N ALA A 57 -13.52 -26.86 -3.68
CA ALA A 57 -14.73 -27.39 -3.05
C ALA A 57 -15.38 -28.52 -3.88
N GLN A 58 -15.41 -28.40 -5.20
CA GLN A 58 -15.92 -29.44 -6.11
C GLN A 58 -15.04 -30.70 -6.12
N GLU A 59 -13.72 -30.51 -6.14
CA GLU A 59 -12.73 -31.59 -6.04
C GLU A 59 -12.89 -32.35 -4.72
N LEU A 60 -13.03 -31.63 -3.60
CA LEU A 60 -13.26 -32.22 -2.27
C LEU A 60 -14.60 -32.96 -2.18
N GLY A 61 -15.67 -32.39 -2.75
CA GLY A 61 -16.99 -33.03 -2.77
C GLY A 61 -17.06 -34.30 -3.61
N SER A 62 -16.14 -34.46 -4.57
CA SER A 62 -16.07 -35.63 -5.47
C SER A 62 -15.03 -36.66 -5.02
N ALA A 63 -14.17 -36.31 -4.07
CA ALA A 63 -13.09 -37.17 -3.61
C ALA A 63 -13.63 -38.35 -2.78
N LYS A 64 -13.01 -39.51 -2.92
CA LYS A 64 -13.26 -40.63 -2.01
C LYS A 64 -12.53 -40.34 -0.71
N ALA A 65 -13.23 -40.49 0.43
CA ALA A 65 -12.64 -40.34 1.74
C ALA A 65 -11.45 -41.31 1.89
N GLU A 66 -10.26 -40.77 2.13
CA GLU A 66 -9.07 -41.52 2.52
C GLU A 66 -8.83 -41.26 4.01
N ALA A 67 -8.21 -42.21 4.71
CA ALA A 67 -7.87 -41.99 6.11
C ALA A 67 -6.84 -40.86 6.22
N ALA A 68 -7.20 -39.78 6.92
CA ALA A 68 -6.29 -38.68 7.18
C ALA A 68 -5.09 -39.16 8.02
N VAL A 69 -3.88 -38.74 7.62
CA VAL A 69 -2.67 -39.00 8.38
C VAL A 69 -2.39 -37.79 9.26
N ILE A 70 -2.22 -38.04 10.57
CA ILE A 70 -2.04 -36.97 11.56
C ILE A 70 -0.64 -37.07 12.15
N TYR A 71 0.09 -35.95 12.13
CA TYR A 71 1.39 -35.81 12.79
C TYR A 71 1.38 -34.63 13.75
N ASP A 72 2.14 -34.74 14.84
CA ASP A 72 2.44 -33.57 15.67
C ASP A 72 3.31 -32.60 14.85
N VAL A 73 3.07 -31.30 14.96
CA VAL A 73 3.82 -30.27 14.20
C VAL A 73 5.34 -30.48 14.30
N PRO A 74 5.92 -30.77 15.49
CA PRO A 74 7.37 -30.93 15.61
C PRO A 74 7.96 -32.11 14.83
N LYS A 75 7.15 -33.07 14.38
CA LYS A 75 7.63 -34.25 13.62
C LYS A 75 7.74 -33.99 12.13
N VAL A 76 7.14 -32.91 11.62
CA VAL A 76 7.13 -32.59 10.19
C VAL A 76 8.30 -31.68 9.85
N LEU A 77 9.19 -32.13 8.96
CA LEU A 77 10.35 -31.37 8.48
C LEU A 77 9.98 -30.48 7.29
N SER A 78 9.31 -31.05 6.30
CA SER A 78 8.82 -30.31 5.14
C SER A 78 7.67 -31.02 4.46
N TRP A 79 6.84 -30.26 3.76
CA TRP A 79 5.74 -30.78 2.98
C TRP A 79 5.40 -29.83 1.84
N SER A 80 4.86 -30.37 0.75
CA SER A 80 4.28 -29.59 -0.33
C SER A 80 3.00 -30.27 -0.79
N ARG A 81 2.00 -29.47 -1.16
CA ARG A 81 0.71 -29.95 -1.63
C ARG A 81 0.86 -31.02 -2.71
N GLY A 82 0.14 -32.13 -2.56
CA GLY A 82 0.20 -33.30 -3.43
C GLY A 82 1.33 -34.30 -3.12
N CYS A 83 2.21 -34.01 -2.16
CA CYS A 83 3.30 -34.89 -1.72
C CYS A 83 3.03 -35.51 -0.34
N ALA A 84 3.74 -36.59 -0.01
CA ALA A 84 3.79 -37.11 1.35
C ALA A 84 4.69 -36.22 2.25
N PRO A 85 4.34 -36.03 3.53
CA PRO A 85 5.16 -35.23 4.45
C PRO A 85 6.51 -35.91 4.70
N LYS A 86 7.58 -35.11 4.72
CA LYS A 86 8.91 -35.56 5.16
C LYS A 86 9.00 -35.35 6.66
N LEU A 87 9.31 -36.42 7.38
CA LEU A 87 9.43 -36.39 8.83
C LEU A 87 10.86 -36.06 9.27
N VAL A 88 10.97 -35.49 10.46
CA VAL A 88 12.25 -35.23 11.13
C VAL A 88 12.88 -36.57 11.49
N GLN A 89 14.12 -36.78 11.03
CA GLN A 89 14.92 -37.95 11.38
C GLN A 89 15.92 -37.63 12.49
N ASP A 90 16.43 -36.40 12.50
CA ASP A 90 17.38 -35.89 13.48
C ASP A 90 16.87 -34.53 13.97
N GLU A 91 16.52 -34.44 15.25
CA GLU A 91 16.01 -33.22 15.86
C GLU A 91 17.07 -32.11 15.94
N SER A 92 18.36 -32.47 16.00
CA SER A 92 19.44 -31.49 16.08
C SER A 92 19.67 -30.74 14.76
N LEU A 93 19.24 -31.33 13.64
CA LEU A 93 19.28 -30.74 12.31
C LEU A 93 17.95 -30.10 11.91
N ALA A 94 16.91 -30.25 12.73
CA ALA A 94 15.62 -29.63 12.49
C ALA A 94 15.69 -28.14 12.88
N GLY A 95 15.29 -27.27 11.96
CA GLY A 95 15.19 -25.84 12.24
C GLY A 95 14.22 -25.52 13.38
N SER A 96 14.55 -24.49 14.17
CA SER A 96 13.76 -23.99 15.31
C SER A 96 12.45 -23.31 14.88
N PHE A 97 12.33 -22.93 13.62
CA PHE A 97 11.15 -22.27 13.07
C PHE A 97 10.45 -23.14 12.03
N ILE A 98 9.14 -22.93 11.91
CA ILE A 98 8.31 -23.50 10.86
C ILE A 98 7.63 -22.40 10.08
N ARG A 99 7.65 -22.52 8.75
CA ARG A 99 6.94 -21.65 7.83
C ARG A 99 5.85 -22.43 7.12
N PHE A 100 4.64 -21.90 7.19
CA PHE A 100 3.53 -22.30 6.33
C PHE A 100 3.42 -21.29 5.19
N THR A 101 3.58 -21.76 3.95
CA THR A 101 3.23 -20.95 2.78
C THR A 101 1.77 -21.21 2.44
N ILE A 102 0.96 -20.16 2.36
CA ILE A 102 -0.49 -20.23 2.18
C ILE A 102 -0.87 -19.50 0.90
N ASP A 103 -1.66 -20.16 0.06
CA ASP A 103 -2.27 -19.55 -1.12
C ASP A 103 -3.81 -19.58 -1.01
N HIS A 104 -4.50 -19.22 -2.09
CA HIS A 104 -5.96 -19.20 -2.17
C HIS A 104 -6.63 -20.58 -2.00
N ARG A 105 -5.87 -21.69 -1.99
CA ARG A 105 -6.34 -23.06 -1.70
C ARG A 105 -5.92 -23.55 -0.31
N GLY A 106 -5.40 -22.68 0.55
CA GLY A 106 -4.92 -23.02 1.90
C GLY A 106 -3.42 -23.28 1.94
N ILE A 107 -2.97 -24.16 2.85
CA ILE A 107 -1.53 -24.45 3.01
C ILE A 107 -1.00 -25.09 1.73
N LYS A 108 0.02 -24.47 1.14
CA LYS A 108 0.70 -24.89 -0.09
C LYS A 108 1.97 -25.68 0.24
N SER A 109 2.74 -25.22 1.21
CA SER A 109 3.95 -25.90 1.68
C SER A 109 4.24 -25.61 3.14
N ILE A 110 5.06 -26.48 3.73
CA ILE A 110 5.60 -26.39 5.07
C ILE A 110 7.10 -26.57 4.96
N ASP A 111 7.86 -25.68 5.59
CA ASP A 111 9.33 -25.76 5.63
C ASP A 111 9.81 -25.48 7.06
N ARG A 112 10.72 -26.31 7.57
CA ARG A 112 11.51 -25.99 8.77
C ARG A 112 12.82 -25.32 8.39
N PHE A 113 13.20 -24.32 9.18
CA PHE A 113 14.43 -23.57 8.97
C PHE A 113 14.96 -23.00 10.28
N SER A 114 16.26 -22.75 10.34
CA SER A 114 16.92 -22.15 11.50
C SER A 114 16.96 -20.63 11.37
N ASP A 115 17.27 -19.94 12.47
CA ASP A 115 17.40 -18.48 12.56
C ASP A 115 18.39 -17.82 11.60
N VAL A 116 19.21 -18.60 10.88
CA VAL A 116 20.18 -18.04 9.94
C VAL A 116 19.43 -17.54 8.71
N PRO A 117 19.40 -16.22 8.47
CA PRO A 117 18.71 -15.69 7.31
C PRO A 117 19.47 -16.16 6.07
N ALA A 118 18.87 -17.04 5.28
CA ALA A 118 19.16 -17.02 3.86
C ALA A 118 18.69 -15.65 3.38
N SER A 119 19.64 -14.73 3.21
CA SER A 119 19.47 -13.43 2.57
C SER A 119 18.76 -13.64 1.24
N THR A 120 17.43 -13.58 1.27
CA THR A 120 16.60 -13.46 0.08
C THR A 120 16.34 -11.97 -0.08
N VAL A 121 17.44 -11.25 -0.29
CA VAL A 121 17.41 -9.87 -0.75
C VAL A 121 16.70 -9.89 -2.11
N GLY A 122 15.55 -9.22 -2.17
CA GLY A 122 15.13 -8.54 -3.39
C GLY A 122 14.04 -9.18 -4.26
N GLU A 123 13.54 -10.38 -3.99
CA GLU A 123 12.36 -10.86 -4.73
C GLU A 123 11.09 -10.66 -3.92
N MET A 124 10.34 -9.60 -4.28
CA MET A 124 8.93 -9.45 -3.90
C MET A 124 8.24 -10.79 -4.13
N PRO A 125 7.69 -11.44 -3.07
CA PRO A 125 7.01 -12.71 -3.21
C PRO A 125 5.92 -12.60 -4.26
N ALA A 126 5.68 -13.68 -5.00
CA ALA A 126 4.52 -13.74 -5.89
C ALA A 126 3.27 -13.34 -5.10
N SER A 127 2.56 -12.30 -5.55
CA SER A 127 1.43 -11.62 -4.88
C SER A 127 0.22 -12.49 -4.52
N SER A 128 0.32 -13.80 -4.75
CA SER A 128 -0.68 -14.82 -4.50
C SER A 128 -0.48 -15.62 -3.20
N CYS A 129 0.65 -15.45 -2.51
CA CYS A 129 0.95 -16.18 -1.26
C CYS A 129 1.07 -15.25 -0.05
N VAL A 130 0.76 -15.81 1.12
CA VAL A 130 1.06 -15.26 2.44
C VAL A 130 1.74 -16.35 3.28
N PHE A 131 2.37 -15.96 4.38
CA PHE A 131 3.20 -16.85 5.17
C PHE A 131 2.80 -16.80 6.64
N ALA A 132 2.78 -17.94 7.31
CA ALA A 132 2.77 -17.98 8.77
C ALA A 132 4.11 -18.52 9.24
N VAL A 133 4.81 -17.79 10.10
CA VAL A 133 6.12 -18.17 10.62
C VAL A 133 6.07 -18.16 12.12
N GLU A 134 6.36 -19.30 12.73
CA GLU A 134 6.23 -19.48 14.18
C GLU A 134 7.41 -20.32 14.71
N PRO A 135 7.85 -20.06 15.95
CA PRO A 135 8.76 -20.95 16.65
C PRO A 135 8.07 -22.29 16.92
N ILE A 136 8.83 -23.38 16.83
CA ILE A 136 8.31 -24.74 16.99
C ILE A 136 7.71 -24.96 18.38
N GLU A 137 8.30 -24.36 19.39
CA GLU A 137 7.87 -24.46 20.79
C GLU A 137 6.41 -24.01 20.93
N LYS A 138 6.04 -22.94 20.21
CA LYS A 138 4.67 -22.38 20.21
C LYS A 138 3.66 -23.35 19.62
N LEU A 139 4.04 -24.22 18.70
CA LEU A 139 3.15 -25.18 18.02
C LEU A 139 3.37 -26.63 18.48
N SER A 140 4.12 -26.85 19.56
CA SER A 140 4.51 -28.18 20.06
C SER A 140 3.36 -29.15 20.31
N ASN A 141 2.20 -28.63 20.72
CA ASN A 141 0.99 -29.41 21.02
C ASN A 141 -0.02 -29.46 19.86
N ASP A 142 0.29 -28.85 18.72
CA ASP A 142 -0.61 -28.79 17.58
C ASP A 142 -0.36 -29.94 16.62
N LYS A 143 -1.39 -30.22 15.81
CA LYS A 143 -1.37 -31.35 14.88
C LYS A 143 -1.58 -30.88 13.45
N LEU A 144 -0.90 -31.56 12.54
CA LEU A 144 -1.08 -31.44 11.11
C LEU A 144 -1.83 -32.65 10.61
N GLU A 145 -2.93 -32.39 9.93
CA GLU A 145 -3.76 -33.39 9.27
C GLU A 145 -3.50 -33.33 7.77
N PHE A 146 -3.10 -34.47 7.20
CA PHE A 146 -2.84 -34.63 5.78
C PHE A 146 -3.86 -35.60 5.19
N GLU A 147 -4.69 -35.08 4.30
CA GLU A 147 -5.73 -35.85 3.61
C GLU A 147 -5.86 -35.32 2.19
N LEU A 148 -6.07 -36.21 1.22
CA LEU A 148 -6.24 -35.83 -0.19
C LEU A 148 -5.13 -34.90 -0.67
N GLY A 149 -3.87 -35.14 -0.31
CA GLY A 149 -2.74 -34.28 -0.71
C GLY A 149 -2.84 -32.81 -0.25
N LEU A 150 -3.75 -32.49 0.67
CA LEU A 150 -3.88 -31.19 1.34
C LEU A 150 -3.35 -31.29 2.77
N CYS A 151 -3.18 -30.12 3.40
CA CYS A 151 -2.76 -30.03 4.79
C CYS A 151 -3.67 -29.06 5.53
N ARG A 152 -4.08 -29.46 6.73
CA ARG A 152 -4.80 -28.64 7.69
C ARG A 152 -4.02 -28.61 8.99
N LEU A 153 -3.73 -27.40 9.47
CA LEU A 153 -3.24 -27.19 10.83
C LEU A 153 -4.42 -27.18 11.80
N GLN A 154 -4.41 -28.09 12.76
CA GLN A 154 -5.40 -28.17 13.83
C GLN A 154 -4.95 -27.27 14.97
N VAL A 155 -5.46 -26.03 14.96
CA VAL A 155 -5.11 -24.99 15.91
C VAL A 155 -6.21 -24.85 16.97
N PRO A 156 -5.89 -24.83 18.29
CA PRO A 156 -6.88 -24.49 19.30
C PRO A 156 -7.47 -23.10 19.05
N ARG A 157 -8.77 -22.89 19.28
CA ARG A 157 -9.48 -21.63 18.96
C ARG A 157 -8.84 -20.35 19.50
N LYS A 158 -8.05 -20.43 20.58
CA LYS A 158 -7.40 -19.28 21.22
C LYS A 158 -5.97 -19.02 20.74
N ARG A 159 -5.39 -19.91 19.94
CA ARG A 159 -3.99 -19.75 19.49
C ARG A 159 -3.96 -18.79 18.31
N GLN A 160 -3.17 -17.74 18.47
CA GLN A 160 -2.94 -16.78 17.41
C GLN A 160 -1.75 -17.17 16.57
N ILE A 161 -1.96 -17.08 15.26
CA ILE A 161 -0.94 -17.27 14.25
C ILE A 161 -0.91 -16.01 13.41
N ILE A 162 0.25 -15.37 13.37
CA ILE A 162 0.41 -14.11 12.63
C ILE A 162 0.70 -14.43 11.17
N ILE A 163 -0.06 -13.81 10.27
CA ILE A 163 0.11 -13.95 8.82
C ILE A 163 0.93 -12.78 8.28
N TRP A 164 1.92 -13.08 7.46
CA TRP A 164 2.86 -12.13 6.88
C TRP A 164 2.78 -12.14 5.35
N SER A 165 3.02 -11.00 4.71
CA SER A 165 3.39 -11.01 3.28
C SER A 165 4.85 -11.39 3.06
N ASP A 166 5.68 -11.30 4.10
CA ASP A 166 7.10 -11.65 4.06
C ASP A 166 7.33 -13.15 4.27
N PRO A 167 8.11 -13.83 3.42
CA PRO A 167 8.45 -15.25 3.60
C PRO A 167 9.45 -15.50 4.75
N ASN A 168 10.10 -14.47 5.29
CA ASN A 168 11.03 -14.55 6.40
C ASN A 168 10.95 -13.31 7.33
N PRO A 169 9.86 -13.18 8.11
CA PRO A 169 9.61 -12.03 8.96
C PRO A 169 10.42 -12.05 10.27
N LEU A 170 11.29 -13.04 10.53
CA LEU A 170 11.94 -13.23 11.84
C LEU A 170 12.65 -11.96 12.33
N HIS A 171 13.36 -11.30 11.42
CA HIS A 171 14.05 -10.04 11.70
C HIS A 171 13.12 -8.85 11.94
N LEU A 172 11.82 -8.98 11.67
CA LEU A 172 10.81 -7.92 11.83
C LEU A 172 9.90 -8.15 13.04
N MET A 173 9.80 -9.39 13.53
CA MET A 173 8.86 -9.74 14.61
C MET A 173 9.11 -8.96 15.91
N HIS A 174 10.36 -8.58 16.19
CA HIS A 174 10.72 -7.79 17.37
C HIS A 174 10.25 -6.33 17.32
N LEU A 175 9.82 -5.84 16.14
CA LEU A 175 9.34 -4.48 15.91
C LEU A 175 7.83 -4.36 16.13
N LEU A 176 7.13 -5.49 16.32
CA LEU A 176 5.70 -5.47 16.56
C LEU A 176 5.39 -4.93 17.96
N PRO A 177 4.26 -4.21 18.12
CA PRO A 177 3.86 -3.70 19.43
C PRO A 177 3.64 -4.88 20.38
N SER A 178 4.24 -4.87 21.56
CA SER A 178 4.09 -5.97 22.54
C SER A 178 2.71 -6.00 23.20
N LYS A 179 2.05 -4.84 23.26
CA LYS A 179 0.66 -4.67 23.68
C LYS A 179 -0.24 -4.80 22.45
N ASP A 180 -1.39 -5.45 22.62
CA ASP A 180 -2.45 -5.53 21.61
C ASP A 180 -2.14 -6.39 20.36
N LEU A 181 -1.07 -7.22 20.40
CA LEU A 181 -0.83 -8.28 19.40
C LEU A 181 -2.04 -9.19 19.19
N ASP A 182 -2.87 -9.33 20.21
CA ASP A 182 -4.08 -10.14 20.17
C ASP A 182 -5.10 -9.64 19.13
N GLU A 183 -5.04 -8.37 18.75
CA GLU A 183 -5.95 -7.71 17.79
C GLU A 183 -5.41 -7.81 16.35
N TYR A 184 -4.11 -8.08 16.19
CA TYR A 184 -3.44 -8.09 14.88
C TYR A 184 -3.20 -9.50 14.35
N HIS A 185 -3.88 -9.86 13.26
CA HIS A 185 -3.73 -11.19 12.66
C HIS A 185 -2.88 -11.20 11.39
N ARG A 186 -2.62 -10.02 10.79
CA ARG A 186 -1.94 -9.95 9.51
C ARG A 186 -1.07 -8.70 9.36
N PHE A 187 0.19 -8.91 8.98
CA PHE A 187 1.11 -7.84 8.65
C PHE A 187 1.56 -7.95 7.19
N ALA A 188 1.81 -6.80 6.58
CA ALA A 188 2.42 -6.68 5.27
C ALA A 188 3.73 -5.90 5.37
N THR A 189 4.64 -6.24 4.47
CA THR A 189 5.99 -5.68 4.36
C THR A 189 6.18 -5.10 2.97
N VAL A 190 6.75 -3.90 2.92
CA VAL A 190 7.07 -3.19 1.69
C VAL A 190 8.53 -2.81 1.73
N SER A 191 9.35 -3.43 0.87
CA SER A 191 10.72 -3.00 0.66
C SER A 191 10.72 -1.64 -0.06
N LEU A 192 11.41 -0.66 0.52
CA LEU A 192 11.58 0.67 -0.07
C LEU A 192 12.86 0.76 -0.92
N ASN A 193 13.41 -0.40 -1.35
CA ASN A 193 14.55 -0.44 -2.26
C ASN A 193 14.14 0.02 -3.68
N PRO A 194 14.73 1.11 -4.21
CA PRO A 194 14.42 1.61 -5.56
C PRO A 194 14.69 0.65 -6.72
N GLU A 195 15.48 -0.41 -6.50
CA GLU A 195 15.70 -1.46 -7.50
C GLU A 195 14.40 -2.21 -7.84
N TYR A 196 13.58 -2.48 -6.81
CA TYR A 196 12.38 -3.30 -6.88
C TYR A 196 11.09 -2.51 -6.68
N CYS A 197 11.17 -1.35 -6.02
CA CYS A 197 10.05 -0.47 -5.67
C CYS A 197 10.23 0.90 -6.30
N SER A 198 9.43 1.26 -7.31
CA SER A 198 9.52 2.57 -7.98
C SER A 198 8.77 3.68 -7.25
N GLY A 199 8.00 3.35 -6.22
CA GLY A 199 7.16 4.27 -5.49
C GLY A 199 6.21 3.56 -4.54
N ILE A 200 5.57 4.30 -3.64
CA ILE A 200 4.52 3.80 -2.77
C ILE A 200 3.25 4.63 -2.94
N SER A 201 2.09 4.00 -2.76
CA SER A 201 0.80 4.67 -2.73
C SER A 201 0.11 4.46 -1.42
N LEU A 202 -0.40 5.54 -0.85
CA LEU A 202 -1.23 5.54 0.34
C LEU A 202 -2.65 5.93 -0.05
N PHE A 203 -3.60 5.13 0.39
CA PHE A 203 -5.03 5.40 0.25
C PHE A 203 -5.60 5.82 1.59
N ILE A 204 -6.14 7.03 1.63
CA ILE A 204 -6.52 7.71 2.87
C ILE A 204 -7.99 8.14 2.77
N ALA A 205 -8.79 7.77 3.77
CA ALA A 205 -10.16 8.25 3.97
C ALA A 205 -10.28 8.71 5.42
N SER A 206 -11.05 9.78 5.69
CA SER A 206 -11.15 10.38 7.03
C SER A 206 -9.81 10.65 7.74
N HIS A 207 -8.73 10.93 6.99
CA HIS A 207 -7.36 11.10 7.50
C HIS A 207 -6.71 9.85 8.12
N LEU A 208 -7.31 8.67 7.90
CA LEU A 208 -6.76 7.38 8.28
C LEU A 208 -6.21 6.67 7.05
N VAL A 209 -5.02 6.07 7.17
CA VAL A 209 -4.48 5.22 6.12
C VAL A 209 -5.25 3.91 6.13
N HIS A 210 -5.87 3.55 5.02
CA HIS A 210 -6.53 2.26 4.86
C HIS A 210 -5.63 1.25 4.17
N GLU A 211 -4.74 1.71 3.28
CA GLU A 211 -3.90 0.81 2.51
C GLU A 211 -2.62 1.49 2.01
N ILE A 212 -1.54 0.70 2.01
CA ILE A 212 -0.24 1.07 1.45
C ILE A 212 0.11 0.04 0.38
N LEU A 213 0.41 0.49 -0.83
CA LEU A 213 0.81 -0.37 -1.94
C LEU A 213 2.16 0.05 -2.52
N ALA A 214 3.06 -0.92 -2.67
CA ALA A 214 4.33 -0.76 -3.36
C ALA A 214 4.14 -0.84 -4.89
N HIS A 215 4.74 0.10 -5.63
CA HIS A 215 4.78 0.07 -7.08
C HIS A 215 6.00 -0.73 -7.53
N SER A 216 5.76 -1.77 -8.34
CA SER A 216 6.83 -2.54 -8.96
C SER A 216 6.89 -2.25 -10.45
N LYS A 217 8.09 -2.37 -11.05
CA LYS A 217 8.27 -2.21 -12.51
C LYS A 217 7.52 -3.26 -13.34
N ARG A 218 7.08 -4.36 -12.72
CA ARG A 218 6.51 -5.52 -13.43
C ARG A 218 4.99 -5.53 -13.44
N HIS A 219 4.31 -5.04 -12.39
CA HIS A 219 2.85 -5.11 -12.28
C HIS A 219 2.29 -4.01 -11.36
N SER A 220 1.10 -3.51 -11.68
CA SER A 220 0.32 -2.54 -10.88
C SER A 220 -1.13 -3.04 -10.73
N THR A 221 -1.57 -3.24 -9.49
CA THR A 221 -3.00 -3.45 -9.13
C THR A 221 -3.63 -2.20 -8.54
N HIS A 222 -2.91 -1.07 -8.59
CA HIS A 222 -3.29 0.15 -7.87
C HIS A 222 -4.61 0.72 -8.37
N LEU A 223 -4.91 0.61 -9.67
CA LEU A 223 -6.17 1.08 -10.26
C LEU A 223 -7.38 0.28 -9.80
N GLU A 224 -7.32 -1.06 -9.89
CA GLU A 224 -8.38 -1.95 -9.43
C GLU A 224 -8.63 -1.75 -7.93
N ARG A 225 -7.55 -1.58 -7.17
CA ARG A 225 -7.65 -1.37 -5.73
C ARG A 225 -8.22 -0.01 -5.38
N PHE A 226 -7.80 1.04 -6.07
CA PHE A 226 -8.34 2.37 -5.89
C PHE A 226 -9.84 2.40 -6.18
N ASP A 227 -10.30 1.81 -7.28
CA ASP A 227 -11.73 1.78 -7.62
C ASP A 227 -12.55 0.99 -6.59
N TYR A 228 -12.03 -0.14 -6.11
CA TYR A 228 -12.63 -0.89 -5.00
C TYR A 228 -12.76 -0.04 -3.73
N LEU A 229 -11.68 0.58 -3.27
CA LEU A 229 -11.73 1.40 -2.06
C LEU A 229 -12.65 2.62 -2.25
N ARG A 230 -12.62 3.24 -3.43
CA ARG A 230 -13.52 4.34 -3.80
C ARG A 230 -14.99 3.92 -3.75
N SER A 231 -15.32 2.65 -3.99
CA SER A 231 -16.69 2.13 -3.84
C SER A 231 -17.09 1.88 -2.38
N ILE A 232 -16.13 1.58 -1.50
CA ILE A 232 -16.38 1.33 -0.07
C ILE A 232 -16.56 2.63 0.70
N PHE A 233 -15.78 3.65 0.36
CA PHE A 233 -15.74 4.91 1.09
C PHE A 233 -16.56 6.01 0.41
N ASP A 234 -17.66 5.66 -0.27
CA ASP A 234 -18.57 6.61 -0.94
C ASP A 234 -17.84 7.67 -1.80
N HIS A 235 -16.78 7.23 -2.47
CA HIS A 235 -15.89 8.06 -3.29
C HIS A 235 -15.02 9.09 -2.55
N GLU A 236 -15.00 9.07 -1.21
CA GLU A 236 -14.21 9.94 -0.33
C GLU A 236 -12.83 9.37 -0.01
N ILE A 237 -12.05 9.07 -1.05
CA ILE A 237 -10.71 8.51 -0.87
C ILE A 237 -9.63 9.32 -1.59
N VAL A 238 -8.63 9.71 -0.81
CA VAL A 238 -7.44 10.44 -1.27
C VAL A 238 -6.34 9.43 -1.60
N TRP A 239 -5.72 9.62 -2.75
CA TRP A 239 -4.59 8.78 -3.18
C TRP A 239 -3.32 9.63 -3.29
N ILE A 240 -2.39 9.38 -2.38
CA ILE A 240 -1.06 10.00 -2.34
C ILE A 240 -0.05 9.02 -2.91
N TYR A 241 0.71 9.44 -3.92
CA TYR A 241 1.81 8.67 -4.52
C TYR A 241 3.15 9.31 -4.18
N ILE A 242 4.11 8.49 -3.74
CA ILE A 242 5.46 8.90 -3.38
C ILE A 242 6.42 8.16 -4.31
N PRO A 243 7.11 8.86 -5.22
CA PRO A 243 8.09 8.24 -6.09
C PRO A 243 9.35 7.88 -5.30
N LEU A 244 9.91 6.69 -5.57
CA LEU A 244 11.20 6.27 -5.03
C LEU A 244 12.21 6.19 -6.17
N THR A 245 13.40 6.76 -5.95
CA THR A 245 14.47 6.79 -6.95
C THR A 245 15.79 6.38 -6.35
N ALA A 246 16.65 5.72 -7.13
CA ALA A 246 17.96 5.30 -6.66
C ALA A 246 18.88 6.48 -6.26
N GLN A 247 18.60 7.68 -6.80
CA GLN A 247 19.35 8.92 -6.57
C GLN A 247 18.87 9.72 -5.35
N ASP A 248 17.80 9.28 -4.69
CA ASP A 248 17.20 10.01 -3.56
C ASP A 248 16.68 9.00 -2.54
N GLN A 249 17.60 8.49 -1.74
CA GLN A 249 17.29 7.44 -0.77
C GLN A 249 16.52 8.00 0.42
N ILE A 250 15.63 7.17 1.00
CA ILE A 250 14.96 7.50 2.26
C ILE A 250 15.97 7.40 3.40
N THR A 251 16.05 8.46 4.20
CA THR A 251 16.97 8.56 5.34
C THR A 251 16.24 8.42 6.68
N ALA A 252 14.99 8.85 6.75
CA ALA A 252 14.18 8.72 7.96
C ALA A 252 12.68 8.73 7.64
N ILE A 253 11.88 8.15 8.54
CA ILE A 253 10.41 8.18 8.51
C ILE A 253 9.91 8.51 9.91
N ASP A 254 9.17 9.61 10.07
CA ASP A 254 8.47 9.98 11.30
C ASP A 254 7.01 9.63 11.13
N ILE A 255 6.50 8.76 12.00
CA ILE A 255 5.12 8.30 12.01
C ILE A 255 4.46 8.85 13.25
N ARG A 256 3.43 9.66 13.07
CA ARG A 256 2.68 10.30 14.14
C ARG A 256 1.23 9.86 14.14
N LYS A 257 0.70 9.66 15.34
CA LYS A 257 -0.72 9.48 15.58
C LYS A 257 -1.20 10.61 16.48
N TYR A 258 -2.24 11.30 16.05
CA TYR A 258 -2.96 12.21 16.94
C TYR A 258 -3.98 11.42 17.75
N VAL A 259 -4.23 11.79 19.00
CA VAL A 259 -5.20 11.10 19.85
C VAL A 259 -6.49 11.93 19.88
N THR A 260 -7.59 11.43 19.33
CA THR A 260 -8.94 11.89 19.71
C THR A 260 -9.70 10.81 20.46
N GLU A 261 -10.86 11.19 21.01
CA GLU A 261 -11.82 10.27 21.63
C GLU A 261 -12.35 9.19 20.66
N GLU A 262 -12.32 9.44 19.33
CA GLU A 262 -12.92 8.56 18.32
C GLU A 262 -11.93 8.03 17.26
N GLU A 263 -10.87 8.77 16.90
CA GLU A 263 -9.94 8.41 15.81
C GLU A 263 -8.46 8.72 16.11
N ALA A 264 -7.56 7.98 15.45
CA ALA A 264 -6.11 8.20 15.48
C ALA A 264 -5.55 8.51 14.09
N PRO A 265 -5.72 9.74 13.54
CA PRO A 265 -5.29 10.07 12.20
C PRO A 265 -3.77 9.97 12.10
N HIS A 266 -3.33 9.53 10.93
CA HIS A 266 -1.93 9.30 10.67
C HIS A 266 -1.30 10.51 9.99
N HIS A 267 -0.15 10.92 10.50
CA HIS A 267 0.71 11.90 9.86
C HIS A 267 2.10 11.31 9.69
N PHE A 268 2.66 11.48 8.51
CA PHE A 268 3.97 10.96 8.15
C PHE A 268 4.83 12.08 7.62
N THR A 269 6.08 12.05 8.02
CA THR A 269 7.14 12.74 7.30
C THR A 269 8.17 11.71 6.85
N ILE A 270 8.42 11.63 5.55
CA ILE A 270 9.49 10.81 4.98
C ILE A 270 10.60 11.76 4.54
N TRP A 271 11.78 11.63 5.14
CA TRP A 271 12.98 12.33 4.70
C TRP A 271 13.72 11.50 3.67
N THR A 272 14.28 12.22 2.72
CA THR A 272 15.14 11.72 1.67
C THR A 272 16.41 12.56 1.63
N GLU A 273 17.44 12.10 0.93
CA GLU A 273 18.70 12.84 0.78
C GLU A 273 18.50 14.26 0.23
N THR A 274 17.51 14.47 -0.63
CA THR A 274 17.28 15.76 -1.31
C THR A 274 16.04 16.50 -0.80
N GLY A 275 15.38 16.06 0.28
CA GLY A 275 14.21 16.75 0.82
C GLY A 275 13.29 15.89 1.67
N LYS A 276 12.00 16.23 1.75
CA LYS A 276 11.01 15.48 2.53
C LYS A 276 9.63 15.45 1.87
N PHE A 277 8.89 14.38 2.13
CA PHE A 277 7.46 14.26 1.87
C PHE A 277 6.72 14.40 3.19
N ILE A 278 5.70 15.25 3.22
CA ILE A 278 4.79 15.38 4.36
C ILE A 278 3.41 14.94 3.87
N PHE A 279 2.73 14.11 4.63
CA PHE A 279 1.35 13.70 4.31
C PHE A 279 0.60 13.31 5.58
N GLY A 280 -0.69 13.63 5.59
CA GLY A 280 -1.49 13.73 6.82
C GLY A 280 -1.82 15.18 7.14
N CYS A 281 -2.63 15.40 8.18
CA CYS A 281 -3.03 16.73 8.62
C CYS A 281 -2.04 17.22 9.69
N PRO A 282 -1.13 18.18 9.40
CA PRO A 282 -0.28 18.78 10.40
C PRO A 282 -1.08 19.87 11.11
N GLN A 283 -1.95 19.48 12.03
CA GLN A 283 -2.65 20.45 12.88
C GLN A 283 -1.93 20.59 14.21
N THR A 284 -1.71 21.85 14.61
CA THR A 284 -1.21 22.25 15.93
C THR A 284 -2.41 22.46 16.87
N LEU A 285 -2.15 22.40 18.19
CA LEU A 285 -3.17 22.58 19.24
C LEU A 285 -4.04 23.84 19.07
N GLU A 286 -3.53 24.90 18.43
CA GLU A 286 -4.21 26.19 18.31
C GLU A 286 -5.32 26.24 17.24
N TYR A 287 -5.29 25.35 16.25
CA TYR A 287 -6.32 25.33 15.18
C TYR A 287 -7.67 24.73 15.67
N GLN A 288 -7.76 24.40 16.96
CA GLN A 288 -8.96 23.93 17.67
C GLN A 288 -10.03 25.01 17.90
N ARG A 289 -9.80 26.28 17.52
CA ARG A 289 -10.78 27.36 17.76
C ARG A 289 -11.34 27.90 16.45
N ALA A 290 -12.64 27.66 16.23
CA ALA A 290 -13.55 28.35 15.32
C ALA A 290 -14.03 27.63 14.02
N GLY A 291 -14.31 26.33 14.08
CA GLY A 291 -15.16 25.64 13.09
C GLY A 291 -16.18 24.70 13.76
N PRO A 292 -17.38 24.47 13.19
CA PRO A 292 -18.29 23.44 13.70
C PRO A 292 -17.61 22.05 13.57
N GLY A 293 -17.50 21.32 14.69
CA GLY A 293 -16.79 20.04 14.77
C GLY A 293 -15.39 20.12 15.40
N THR A 294 -15.18 21.00 16.39
CA THR A 294 -13.92 21.07 17.16
C THR A 294 -13.69 19.77 17.94
N PHE A 295 -12.84 18.89 17.40
CA PHE A 295 -12.31 17.75 18.16
C PHE A 295 -11.14 18.22 19.03
N SER A 296 -11.16 17.88 20.31
CA SER A 296 -10.01 18.07 21.19
C SER A 296 -8.96 17.01 20.87
N TRP A 297 -8.01 17.35 19.99
CA TRP A 297 -6.85 16.50 19.72
C TRP A 297 -5.87 16.58 20.89
N GLY A 298 -5.53 15.44 21.48
CA GLY A 298 -4.41 15.31 22.41
C GLY A 298 -3.06 15.49 21.70
N PRO A 299 -1.95 15.62 22.47
CA PRO A 299 -0.62 15.80 21.90
C PRO A 299 -0.29 14.64 20.95
N ALA A 300 0.22 14.98 19.77
CA ALA A 300 0.70 13.98 18.82
C ALA A 300 1.92 13.28 19.38
N VAL A 301 1.84 11.95 19.54
CA VAL A 301 2.99 11.11 19.84
C VAL A 301 3.49 10.55 18.52
N GLY A 302 4.78 10.77 18.25
CA GLY A 302 5.44 10.27 17.06
C GLY A 302 6.59 9.33 17.39
N THR A 303 6.95 8.53 16.40
CA THR A 303 8.19 7.76 16.41
C THR A 303 8.96 8.09 15.14
N LEU A 304 10.14 8.69 15.32
CA LEU A 304 11.10 8.91 14.26
C LEU A 304 11.96 7.65 14.11
N HIS A 305 11.90 7.07 12.92
CA HIS A 305 12.67 5.93 12.48
C HIS A 305 13.82 6.43 11.59
N GLU A 306 15.05 6.35 12.08
CA GLU A 306 16.25 6.85 11.38
C GLU A 306 17.11 5.68 10.90
N MET A 307 17.57 5.79 9.66
CA MET A 307 18.58 4.90 9.12
C MET A 307 19.92 5.13 9.84
N GLY A 308 20.60 4.06 10.24
CA GLY A 308 21.96 4.14 10.75
C GLY A 308 22.98 4.19 9.62
N ASP A 309 24.25 3.99 9.94
CA ASP A 309 25.36 4.12 8.99
C ASP A 309 25.32 3.10 7.84
N THR A 310 24.50 2.05 7.96
CA THR A 310 24.55 0.88 7.06
C THR A 310 23.94 1.10 5.67
N ARG A 311 23.34 2.26 5.38
CA ARG A 311 22.75 2.64 4.07
C ARG A 311 21.93 1.54 3.38
N ARG A 312 21.30 0.64 4.15
CA ARG A 312 20.44 -0.43 3.63
C ARG A 312 19.00 0.08 3.42
N PRO A 313 18.34 -0.22 2.29
CA PRO A 313 16.97 0.23 2.08
C PRO A 313 16.03 -0.20 3.21
N LEU A 314 15.21 0.72 3.70
CA LEU A 314 14.22 0.46 4.74
C LEU A 314 13.11 -0.47 4.23
N THR A 315 12.55 -1.24 5.15
CA THR A 315 11.34 -2.04 4.97
C THR A 315 10.24 -1.46 5.84
N LEU A 316 9.16 -1.05 5.21
CA LEU A 316 7.94 -0.62 5.91
C LEU A 316 7.15 -1.86 6.32
N ILE A 317 6.67 -1.88 7.55
CA ILE A 317 5.81 -2.92 8.12
C ILE A 317 4.49 -2.27 8.48
N HIS A 318 3.38 -2.90 8.12
CA HIS A 318 2.08 -2.39 8.52
C HIS A 318 1.07 -3.49 8.77
N HIS A 319 0.11 -3.22 9.65
CA HIS A 319 -1.04 -4.08 9.86
C HIS A 319 -1.93 -4.07 8.60
N VAL A 320 -2.52 -5.22 8.27
CA VAL A 320 -3.53 -5.36 7.22
C VAL A 320 -4.89 -5.58 7.91
N PRO A 321 -5.72 -4.53 8.03
CA PRO A 321 -6.98 -4.64 8.75
C PRO A 321 -7.93 -5.63 8.06
N SER A 322 -8.66 -6.40 8.86
CA SER A 322 -9.78 -7.23 8.36
C SER A 322 -10.98 -6.35 7.99
N SER A 323 -11.15 -5.23 8.68
CA SER A 323 -12.11 -4.17 8.43
C SER A 323 -11.58 -2.86 9.03
N GLY A 324 -11.90 -1.70 8.44
CA GLY A 324 -11.54 -0.39 9.00
C GLY A 324 -10.19 0.15 8.54
N SER A 325 -9.55 0.94 9.40
CA SER A 325 -8.28 1.64 9.15
C SER A 325 -7.06 0.84 9.61
N MET A 326 -5.89 1.23 9.10
CA MET A 326 -4.61 0.71 9.55
C MET A 326 -4.29 1.24 10.95
N GLU A 327 -3.92 0.35 11.85
CA GLU A 327 -3.66 0.68 13.26
C GLU A 327 -2.18 0.63 13.61
N PHE A 328 -1.35 -0.10 12.86
CA PHE A 328 0.10 -0.17 13.09
C PHE A 328 0.86 0.06 11.79
N ILE A 329 1.85 0.95 11.86
CA ILE A 329 2.85 1.19 10.82
C ILE A 329 4.18 1.42 11.53
N GLY A 330 5.21 0.73 11.07
CA GLY A 330 6.57 0.82 11.58
C GLY A 330 7.60 0.48 10.50
N THR A 331 8.87 0.51 10.85
CA THR A 331 9.97 0.21 9.92
C THR A 331 11.09 -0.53 10.63
N ASP A 332 11.95 -1.21 9.86
CA ASP A 332 13.15 -1.89 10.34
C ASP A 332 14.38 -0.97 10.50
N ALA A 333 14.13 0.34 10.71
CA ALA A 333 15.18 1.33 10.89
C ALA A 333 16.06 1.04 12.12
N ASP A 334 17.33 1.45 12.03
CA ASP A 334 18.35 1.11 13.03
C ASP A 334 18.16 1.87 14.35
N LYS A 335 17.55 3.06 14.30
CA LYS A 335 17.28 3.90 15.47
C LYS A 335 15.83 4.36 15.50
N GLN A 336 15.23 4.31 16.69
CA GLN A 336 13.89 4.81 16.96
C GLN A 336 13.95 5.85 18.07
N THR A 337 13.35 7.01 17.86
CA THR A 337 13.29 8.08 18.86
C THR A 337 11.85 8.57 18.96
N GLU A 338 11.31 8.62 20.18
CA GLU A 338 10.01 9.25 20.40
C GLU A 338 10.08 10.74 20.08
N THR A 339 9.13 11.22 19.30
CA THR A 339 9.04 12.63 18.92
C THR A 339 7.79 13.25 19.53
N THR A 340 7.96 14.45 20.08
CA THR A 340 6.86 15.35 20.44
C THR A 340 6.66 16.39 19.35
N GLU A 341 5.61 17.21 19.49
CA GLU A 341 4.97 18.11 18.52
C GLU A 341 5.72 18.53 17.23
N PRO A 342 5.03 18.58 16.08
CA PRO A 342 5.64 19.01 14.83
C PRO A 342 5.98 20.51 14.87
N ASN A 343 7.19 20.84 14.39
CA ASN A 343 7.62 22.21 14.16
C ASN A 343 7.04 22.75 12.83
N ILE A 344 5.71 22.82 12.69
CA ILE A 344 5.04 23.40 11.53
C ILE A 344 4.32 24.67 11.97
N GLN A 345 5.07 25.78 11.95
CA GLN A 345 4.63 27.12 12.33
C GLN A 345 3.85 27.82 11.21
N ARG A 346 2.70 27.28 10.77
CA ARG A 346 1.79 28.06 9.90
C ARG A 346 0.40 28.15 10.49
N GLN A 347 -0.01 29.38 10.83
CA GLN A 347 -1.24 29.69 11.55
C GLN A 347 -2.47 29.74 10.62
N ASP A 348 -2.27 30.00 9.31
CA ASP A 348 -3.37 30.18 8.34
C ASP A 348 -3.33 29.11 7.23
N TRP A 349 -4.17 28.09 7.37
CA TRP A 349 -4.39 27.07 6.34
C TRP A 349 -5.57 27.46 5.44
N PRO A 350 -5.43 27.42 4.11
CA PRO A 350 -6.48 27.88 3.19
C PRO A 350 -7.70 26.95 3.11
N LEU A 351 -7.52 25.69 3.53
CA LEU A 351 -8.52 24.64 3.54
C LEU A 351 -8.53 23.94 4.90
N HIS A 352 -9.70 23.84 5.52
CA HIS A 352 -9.89 23.14 6.78
C HIS A 352 -9.60 21.64 6.62
N ARG A 353 -8.76 21.08 7.51
CA ARG A 353 -8.32 19.67 7.50
C ARG A 353 -7.60 19.22 6.22
N ALA A 354 -7.15 20.11 5.35
CA ALA A 354 -6.47 19.67 4.13
C ALA A 354 -5.18 18.88 4.41
N PHE A 355 -4.86 17.97 3.50
CA PHE A 355 -3.51 17.44 3.37
C PHE A 355 -2.61 18.52 2.77
N PHE A 356 -1.33 18.51 3.15
CA PHE A 356 -0.35 19.45 2.65
C PHE A 356 0.84 18.72 2.04
N SER A 357 1.32 19.26 0.93
CA SER A 357 2.54 18.82 0.25
C SER A 357 3.19 20.04 -0.38
N PHE A 358 4.51 19.99 -0.57
CA PHE A 358 5.24 21.06 -1.22
C PHE A 358 6.41 20.50 -2.05
N ALA A 359 6.87 21.30 -3.00
CA ALA A 359 8.00 20.95 -3.85
C ALA A 359 8.74 22.23 -4.30
N SER A 360 10.05 22.12 -4.55
CA SER A 360 10.81 23.21 -5.18
C SER A 360 10.41 23.32 -6.66
N LEU A 361 10.30 24.55 -7.17
CA LEU A 361 10.15 24.82 -8.60
C LEU A 361 11.51 24.92 -9.31
N GLU A 362 12.61 24.96 -8.57
CA GLU A 362 13.96 25.09 -9.11
C GLU A 362 14.55 23.73 -9.53
N GLY A 363 15.33 23.73 -10.61
CA GLY A 363 16.00 22.52 -11.11
C GLY A 363 15.05 21.45 -11.65
N VAL A 364 13.82 21.81 -12.01
CA VAL A 364 12.81 20.91 -12.59
C VAL A 364 13.18 20.58 -14.03
N LEU A 365 13.39 19.28 -14.30
CA LEU A 365 13.69 18.74 -15.61
C LEU A 365 12.40 18.34 -16.36
N ASN A 366 11.49 17.64 -15.69
CA ASN A 366 10.18 17.28 -16.24
C ASN A 366 9.09 17.55 -15.22
N VAL A 367 7.89 17.87 -15.70
CA VAL A 367 6.71 18.01 -14.85
C VAL A 367 5.52 17.30 -15.47
N HIS A 368 4.75 16.62 -14.63
CA HIS A 368 3.55 15.87 -15.02
C HIS A 368 2.37 16.32 -14.18
N VAL A 369 1.37 16.95 -14.81
CA VAL A 369 0.15 17.41 -14.13
C VAL A 369 -0.93 16.37 -14.30
N PHE A 370 -1.47 15.90 -13.17
CA PHE A 370 -2.58 14.95 -13.08
C PHE A 370 -3.87 15.73 -12.93
N SER A 371 -4.78 15.59 -13.89
CA SER A 371 -6.07 16.28 -13.89
C SER A 371 -7.25 15.32 -13.95
N ASP A 372 -8.33 15.67 -13.27
CA ASP A 372 -9.56 14.88 -13.33
C ASP A 372 -10.16 14.92 -14.74
N LYS A 373 -10.70 13.79 -15.21
CA LYS A 373 -11.20 13.66 -16.59
C LYS A 373 -12.42 14.54 -16.88
N LEU A 374 -13.20 14.91 -15.88
CA LEU A 374 -14.50 15.54 -16.07
C LEU A 374 -14.41 17.06 -16.12
N ARG A 375 -13.62 17.66 -15.23
CA ARG A 375 -13.50 19.11 -15.06
C ARG A 375 -12.13 19.65 -15.49
N ASN A 376 -11.18 18.76 -15.77
CA ASN A 376 -9.81 19.10 -16.12
C ASN A 376 -9.17 20.03 -15.07
N LEU A 377 -9.48 19.78 -13.79
CA LEU A 377 -8.87 20.44 -12.64
C LEU A 377 -7.69 19.59 -12.16
N CYS A 378 -6.61 20.28 -11.81
CA CYS A 378 -5.40 19.65 -11.30
C CYS A 378 -5.70 18.99 -9.95
N LYS A 379 -5.33 17.72 -9.85
CA LYS A 379 -5.43 16.89 -8.66
C LYS A 379 -4.07 16.70 -8.01
N GLY A 380 -3.01 16.63 -8.80
CA GLY A 380 -1.63 16.58 -8.30
C GLY A 380 -0.60 16.85 -9.39
N ILE A 381 0.65 17.04 -8.99
CA ILE A 381 1.78 17.33 -9.88
C ILE A 381 2.98 16.48 -9.45
N LEU A 382 3.61 15.81 -10.42
CA LEU A 382 4.88 15.09 -10.24
C LEU A 382 6.00 15.91 -10.92
N PHE A 383 6.99 16.30 -10.13
CA PHE A 383 8.22 16.94 -10.57
C PHE A 383 9.36 15.93 -10.64
N GLU A 384 10.11 15.97 -11.72
CA GLU A 384 11.38 15.26 -11.88
C GLU A 384 12.50 16.30 -11.97
N TYR A 385 13.53 16.18 -11.14
CA TYR A 385 14.61 17.14 -11.04
C TYR A 385 15.85 16.70 -11.82
N GLU A 386 16.72 17.66 -12.15
CA GLU A 386 17.97 17.41 -12.88
C GLU A 386 18.92 16.46 -12.14
N ASN A 387 18.87 16.44 -10.81
CA ASN A 387 19.65 15.52 -9.97
C ASN A 387 19.08 14.08 -9.94
N GLY A 388 17.97 13.83 -10.63
CA GLY A 388 17.31 12.52 -10.70
C GLY A 388 16.29 12.26 -9.58
N SER A 389 16.16 13.16 -8.60
CA SER A 389 15.11 13.04 -7.57
C SER A 389 13.74 13.38 -8.13
N LYS A 390 12.68 12.98 -7.41
CA LYS A 390 11.30 13.23 -7.79
C LYS A 390 10.48 13.70 -6.60
N ARG A 391 9.54 14.63 -6.83
CA ARG A 391 8.60 15.11 -5.80
C ARG A 391 7.20 15.11 -6.34
N THR A 392 6.24 14.83 -5.47
CA THR A 392 4.82 14.89 -5.78
C THR A 392 4.14 15.86 -4.84
N VAL A 393 3.19 16.62 -5.39
CA VAL A 393 2.26 17.45 -4.64
C VAL A 393 0.83 17.10 -5.03
N GLY A 394 -0.10 17.17 -4.08
CA GLY A 394 -1.49 16.76 -4.30
C GLY A 394 -1.68 15.25 -4.53
N GLN A 395 -2.76 14.90 -5.21
CA GLN A 395 -3.17 13.55 -5.57
C GLN A 395 -2.65 13.14 -6.95
N CYS A 396 -1.48 12.50 -7.00
CA CYS A 396 -0.94 11.93 -8.23
C CYS A 396 -1.48 10.50 -8.47
N ARG A 397 -2.68 10.40 -9.05
CA ARG A 397 -3.42 9.12 -9.21
C ARG A 397 -3.00 8.40 -10.48
N LEU A 398 -1.93 7.61 -10.38
CA LEU A 398 -1.26 6.95 -11.50
C LEU A 398 -2.21 6.07 -12.33
N GLY A 399 -2.32 6.37 -13.63
CA GLY A 399 -3.18 5.65 -14.57
C GLY A 399 -4.68 5.98 -14.48
N TRP A 400 -5.11 6.71 -13.44
CA TRP A 400 -6.50 7.11 -13.25
C TRP A 400 -6.79 8.46 -13.91
N ASP A 401 -5.95 9.45 -13.59
CA ASP A 401 -6.07 10.82 -14.08
C ASP A 401 -5.49 11.02 -15.47
N ARG A 402 -5.95 12.07 -16.15
CA ARG A 402 -5.32 12.55 -17.38
C ARG A 402 -3.99 13.19 -17.02
N VAL A 403 -2.93 12.84 -17.74
CA VAL A 403 -1.59 13.39 -17.50
C VAL A 403 -1.17 14.27 -18.68
N GLN A 404 -0.73 15.49 -18.38
CA GLN A 404 -0.03 16.37 -19.30
C GLN A 404 1.41 16.54 -18.83
N SER A 405 2.37 16.58 -19.76
CA SER A 405 3.80 16.57 -19.43
C SER A 405 4.53 17.69 -20.15
N TRP A 406 5.47 18.33 -19.45
CA TRP A 406 6.34 19.37 -19.99
C TRP A 406 7.78 19.07 -19.63
N ARG A 407 8.70 19.47 -20.51
CA ARG A 407 10.14 19.28 -20.35
C ARG A 407 10.81 20.64 -20.21
N LYS A 408 11.68 20.77 -19.21
CA LYS A 408 12.39 22.02 -18.87
C LYS A 408 11.44 23.22 -18.87
N PRO A 409 10.38 23.22 -18.04
CA PRO A 409 9.46 24.34 -18.00
C PRO A 409 10.19 25.61 -17.57
N LEU A 410 9.80 26.74 -18.15
CA LEU A 410 10.30 28.08 -17.83
C LEU A 410 9.34 28.87 -16.96
N SER A 411 8.04 28.59 -17.07
CA SER A 411 7.00 29.20 -16.24
C SER A 411 5.87 28.23 -15.88
N LEU A 412 5.16 28.60 -14.83
CA LEU A 412 4.01 27.91 -14.26
C LEU A 412 2.81 28.84 -14.27
N PHE A 413 1.70 28.41 -14.87
CA PHE A 413 0.40 29.05 -14.75
C PHE A 413 -0.48 28.33 -13.74
N TYR A 414 -1.15 29.08 -12.87
CA TYR A 414 -2.29 28.51 -12.14
C TYR A 414 -3.44 29.50 -11.97
N ASP A 415 -4.66 28.96 -11.91
CA ASP A 415 -5.88 29.74 -11.66
C ASP A 415 -6.84 28.97 -10.76
N SER A 416 -7.49 29.68 -9.86
CA SER A 416 -8.46 29.12 -8.92
C SER A 416 -9.81 28.96 -9.58
N ALA A 417 -10.39 27.76 -9.47
CA ALA A 417 -11.72 27.44 -9.93
C ALA A 417 -12.65 27.11 -8.76
N SER A 418 -13.94 27.30 -8.95
CA SER A 418 -14.96 26.78 -8.05
C SER A 418 -15.98 25.97 -8.85
N TYR A 419 -16.46 24.88 -8.28
CA TYR A 419 -17.47 24.02 -8.90
C TYR A 419 -18.41 23.46 -7.85
N GLN A 420 -19.54 22.93 -8.28
CA GLN A 420 -20.49 22.25 -7.40
C GLN A 420 -20.56 20.77 -7.77
N ILE A 421 -20.72 19.93 -6.76
CA ILE A 421 -21.11 18.54 -6.94
C ILE A 421 -22.57 18.46 -6.47
N THR A 422 -23.46 18.10 -7.39
CA THR A 422 -24.86 17.82 -7.07
C THR A 422 -25.00 16.37 -6.64
N ASP A 423 -25.69 16.14 -5.53
CA ASP A 423 -26.12 14.81 -5.11
C ASP A 423 -27.05 14.22 -6.20
N PRO A 424 -26.73 13.04 -6.76
CA PRO A 424 -27.60 12.37 -7.73
C PRO A 424 -29.00 12.11 -7.20
N ALA A 425 -29.16 11.94 -5.88
CA ALA A 425 -30.46 11.73 -5.23
C ALA A 425 -31.20 13.05 -4.94
N GLY A 426 -30.54 14.20 -5.08
CA GLY A 426 -31.11 15.53 -4.84
C GLY A 426 -31.54 15.78 -3.39
N VAL A 427 -30.99 15.03 -2.43
CA VAL A 427 -31.36 15.10 -1.02
C VAL A 427 -30.55 16.17 -0.28
N LEU A 428 -29.32 16.42 -0.73
CA LEU A 428 -28.40 17.39 -0.11
C LEU A 428 -28.19 18.63 -0.99
N ASP A 429 -28.04 19.79 -0.33
CA ASP A 429 -27.68 21.04 -1.00
C ASP A 429 -26.34 20.90 -1.75
N PRO A 430 -26.18 21.53 -2.94
CA PRO A 430 -24.94 21.44 -3.71
C PRO A 430 -23.76 22.00 -2.91
N VAL A 431 -22.78 21.14 -2.61
CA VAL A 431 -21.55 21.56 -1.94
C VAL A 431 -20.63 22.25 -2.95
N LYS A 432 -20.19 23.46 -2.62
CA LYS A 432 -19.23 24.23 -3.44
C LYS A 432 -17.81 23.80 -3.08
N HIS A 433 -17.08 23.33 -4.08
CA HIS A 433 -15.69 22.91 -3.98
C HIS A 433 -14.76 23.92 -4.67
N LYS A 434 -13.55 24.06 -4.13
CA LYS A 434 -12.43 24.78 -4.73
C LYS A 434 -11.59 23.82 -5.58
N GLY A 435 -11.04 24.29 -6.68
CA GLY A 435 -10.06 23.54 -7.46
C GLY A 435 -9.07 24.48 -8.10
N VAL A 436 -8.08 23.92 -8.76
CA VAL A 436 -7.01 24.68 -9.40
C VAL A 436 -6.80 24.16 -10.81
N ARG A 437 -6.62 25.07 -11.76
CA ARG A 437 -6.09 24.75 -13.09
C ARG A 437 -4.61 25.03 -13.06
N VAL A 438 -3.82 24.12 -13.60
CA VAL A 438 -2.37 24.25 -13.65
C VAL A 438 -1.89 23.89 -15.04
N ALA A 439 -1.01 24.72 -15.58
CA ALA A 439 -0.29 24.43 -16.82
C ALA A 439 1.14 24.92 -16.67
N PHE A 440 2.05 24.34 -17.45
CA PHE A 440 3.42 24.82 -17.55
C PHE A 440 3.67 25.30 -18.98
N ASP A 441 4.66 26.16 -19.12
CA ASP A 441 5.17 26.58 -20.42
C ASP A 441 6.66 26.28 -20.50
N SER A 442 7.08 25.71 -21.63
CA SER A 442 8.47 25.42 -21.98
C SER A 442 9.04 26.46 -22.94
N GLU A 443 8.19 27.32 -23.50
CA GLU A 443 8.54 28.42 -24.36
C GLU A 443 8.53 29.72 -23.52
N SER A 444 8.91 30.86 -24.11
CA SER A 444 8.90 32.16 -23.42
C SER A 444 7.70 32.99 -23.87
N ASP A 445 6.60 32.31 -24.17
CA ASP A 445 5.43 32.89 -24.85
C ASP A 445 4.67 33.88 -23.95
N HIS A 446 4.83 33.74 -22.64
CA HIS A 446 4.15 34.53 -21.61
C HIS A 446 5.06 35.56 -20.95
N VAL A 447 6.22 35.86 -21.56
CA VAL A 447 7.13 36.92 -21.14
C VAL A 447 6.86 38.15 -22.02
N SER A 448 6.44 39.25 -21.41
CA SER A 448 6.23 40.50 -22.14
C SER A 448 7.56 41.07 -22.66
N LYS A 449 7.50 42.05 -23.57
CA LYS A 449 8.70 42.73 -24.11
C LYS A 449 9.56 43.40 -23.02
N ASP A 450 8.99 43.67 -21.86
CA ASP A 450 9.66 44.26 -20.69
C ASP A 450 10.16 43.19 -19.70
N ASP A 451 10.25 41.92 -20.12
CA ASP A 451 10.70 40.76 -19.34
C ASP A 451 9.84 40.46 -18.09
N THR A 452 8.58 40.91 -18.11
CA THR A 452 7.60 40.65 -17.04
C THR A 452 6.62 39.56 -17.47
N LEU A 453 6.38 38.58 -16.59
CA LEU A 453 5.44 37.49 -16.83
C LEU A 453 3.99 38.00 -16.86
N GLU A 454 3.18 37.40 -17.73
CA GLU A 454 1.74 37.64 -17.77
C GLU A 454 1.06 37.28 -16.43
N LYS A 455 -0.13 37.86 -16.20
CA LYS A 455 -0.89 37.62 -14.96
C LYS A 455 -1.13 36.12 -14.76
N ASN A 456 -0.95 35.65 -13.52
CA ASN A 456 -1.08 34.24 -13.09
C ASN A 456 0.02 33.31 -13.63
N PHE A 457 1.02 33.84 -14.34
CA PHE A 457 2.25 33.11 -14.65
C PHE A 457 3.33 33.44 -13.63
N TYR A 458 4.08 32.42 -13.26
CA TYR A 458 5.13 32.48 -12.26
C TYR A 458 6.39 31.84 -12.82
N SER A 459 7.55 32.40 -12.49
CA SER A 459 8.82 31.80 -12.87
C SER A 459 9.04 30.49 -12.11
N MET A 460 9.84 29.59 -12.67
CA MET A 460 10.21 28.33 -12.01
C MET A 460 11.25 28.55 -10.89
N ARG A 461 10.87 29.35 -9.88
CA ARG A 461 11.68 29.71 -8.70
C ARG A 461 10.86 29.55 -7.42
N GLY A 462 11.55 29.36 -6.30
CA GLY A 462 10.91 29.16 -5.00
C GLY A 462 10.23 27.79 -4.86
N CYS A 463 9.15 27.73 -4.08
CA CYS A 463 8.43 26.50 -3.77
C CYS A 463 6.95 26.61 -4.07
N ILE A 464 6.36 25.51 -4.56
CA ILE A 464 4.91 25.34 -4.65
C ILE A 464 4.40 24.65 -3.39
N ASN A 465 3.43 25.27 -2.74
CA ASN A 465 2.64 24.71 -1.65
C ASN A 465 1.31 24.22 -2.22
N PHE A 466 0.88 23.02 -1.83
CA PHE A 466 -0.35 22.40 -2.33
C PHE A 466 -1.17 21.83 -1.17
N TRP A 467 -2.35 22.39 -0.97
CA TRP A 467 -3.35 21.90 -0.02
C TRP A 467 -4.47 21.19 -0.75
N PHE A 468 -4.89 20.04 -0.23
CA PHE A 468 -5.90 19.25 -0.91
C PHE A 468 -6.73 18.39 0.03
N LEU A 469 -7.96 18.14 -0.42
CA LEU A 469 -8.88 17.11 0.06
C LEU A 469 -9.23 16.21 -1.13
N ASN A 470 -10.21 15.32 -0.97
CA ASN A 470 -10.70 14.50 -2.07
C ASN A 470 -11.14 15.35 -3.28
N ASN A 471 -11.96 16.36 -3.03
CA ASN A 471 -12.55 17.22 -4.05
C ASN A 471 -11.87 18.59 -4.14
N ASP A 472 -11.39 19.12 -3.02
CA ASP A 472 -10.82 20.46 -2.94
C ASP A 472 -9.32 20.53 -3.15
N ALA A 473 -8.84 21.60 -3.78
CA ALA A 473 -7.42 21.88 -3.91
C ALA A 473 -7.15 23.39 -3.93
N GLU A 474 -6.03 23.79 -3.35
CA GLU A 474 -5.52 25.16 -3.35
C GLU A 474 -3.99 25.15 -3.47
N ILE A 475 -3.43 26.12 -4.18
CA ILE A 475 -2.00 26.24 -4.46
C ILE A 475 -1.53 27.64 -4.09
N GLU A 476 -0.31 27.73 -3.57
CA GLU A 476 0.41 28.99 -3.36
C GLU A 476 1.87 28.80 -3.78
N ILE A 477 2.49 29.83 -4.34
CA ILE A 477 3.92 29.85 -4.63
C ILE A 477 4.61 30.81 -3.67
N VAL A 478 5.69 30.37 -3.03
CA VAL A 478 6.43 31.11 -2.00
C VAL A 478 7.92 31.19 -2.32
N GLY A 479 8.58 32.27 -1.87
CA GLY A 479 10.04 32.43 -1.98
C GLY A 479 10.54 33.12 -3.25
N PHE A 480 9.90 34.22 -3.65
CA PHE A 480 10.33 35.08 -4.76
C PHE A 480 11.46 36.05 -4.39
#